data_AF-A0A5C3KLN9-F1
#
_entry.id   AF-A0A5C3KLN9-F1
#
_cell.length_a   1.000
_cell.length_b   1.000
_cell.length_c   1.000
_cell.angle_alpha   90.00
_cell.angle_beta   90.00
_cell.angle_gamma   90.00
#
_symmetry.space_group_name_H-M   'P 1'
#
loop_
_entity.id
_entity.type
_entity.pdbx_description
1 polymer ?
#
loop_
_entity_poly.entity_id
_entity_poly.type
_entity_poly.pdbx_seq_one_letter_code
_entity_poly.pdbx_strand_id
1 'polypeptide(L)'
;MTGNLSPLPEPTWNGTAGTIRQFIRNFTWLCKRHNLPIDYYVQDVLNYIPAPHFEIWESVARDHPIWDDFVKSILRYYPQPSLADSSGNLGALISRFNEHPSHTIQRDNFFSYLRQFTFALSAIEQHRTVPKSEKVSKFFEGLAPIIRGLIDKHNPKDMNEVIAASNPVYDYLGLLDSQTTRLFGQLVYLNLEACQRSVIVQGYNPLSSANRDEPGLTVVSHGQTDT
;
A
#
# COMPACT_ATOMS: atom_id res chain seq x y z
N MET A 1 24.11 34.41 -7.01
CA MET A 1 22.86 33.68 -7.32
C MET A 1 22.50 32.83 -6.10
N THR A 2 21.74 33.40 -5.18
CA THR A 2 21.22 32.70 -3.99
C THR A 2 19.89 32.08 -4.36
N GLY A 3 19.91 30.81 -4.79
CA GLY A 3 18.68 30.05 -4.96
C GLY A 3 18.04 29.84 -3.60
N ASN A 4 16.85 30.42 -3.41
CA ASN A 4 15.97 30.14 -2.28
C ASN A 4 15.58 28.66 -2.32
N LEU A 5 16.40 27.81 -1.72
CA LEU A 5 16.00 26.47 -1.35
C LEU A 5 15.03 26.64 -0.17
N SER A 6 13.74 26.41 -0.42
CA SER A 6 12.74 26.32 0.65
C SER A 6 13.29 25.47 1.81
N PRO A 7 13.11 25.88 3.07
CA PRO A 7 13.57 25.10 4.20
C PRO A 7 12.93 23.72 4.12
N LEU A 8 13.76 22.67 4.14
CA LEU A 8 13.26 21.32 4.29
C LEU A 8 12.66 21.19 5.69
N PRO A 9 11.61 20.38 5.86
CA PRO A 9 11.10 20.08 7.18
C PRO A 9 12.22 19.44 8.02
N GLU A 10 12.31 19.88 9.27
CA GLU A 10 13.20 19.26 10.25
C GLU A 10 12.89 17.77 10.39
N PRO A 11 13.90 16.91 10.60
CA PRO A 11 13.70 15.49 10.78
C PRO A 11 12.91 15.26 12.07
N THR A 12 11.67 14.78 11.94
CA THR A 12 10.83 14.36 13.06
C THR A 12 10.80 12.85 13.18
N TRP A 13 10.89 12.33 14.39
CA TRP A 13 10.65 10.92 14.69
C TRP A 13 9.49 10.78 15.67
N ASN A 14 8.58 9.84 15.40
CA ASN A 14 7.38 9.61 16.21
C ASN A 14 7.59 8.56 17.33
N GLY A 15 8.82 8.18 17.62
CA GLY A 15 9.14 7.17 18.64
C GLY A 15 8.97 5.72 18.20
N THR A 16 8.52 5.46 16.96
CA THR A 16 8.30 4.09 16.48
C THR A 16 9.58 3.47 15.92
N ALA A 17 9.87 2.23 16.33
CA ALA A 17 11.01 1.48 15.82
C ALA A 17 10.98 1.30 14.29
N GLY A 18 9.78 1.19 13.69
CA GLY A 18 9.62 1.07 12.24
C GLY A 18 10.13 2.28 11.43
N THR A 19 10.24 3.47 12.04
CA THR A 19 10.64 4.71 11.35
C THR A 19 12.02 5.22 11.76
N ILE A 20 12.68 4.58 12.73
CA ILE A 20 13.93 5.09 13.31
C ILE A 20 15.08 5.19 12.29
N ARG A 21 15.21 4.20 11.39
CA ARG A 21 16.24 4.22 10.34
C ARG A 21 16.05 5.37 9.36
N GLN A 22 14.78 5.67 9.03
CA GLN A 22 14.43 6.78 8.17
C GLN A 22 14.79 8.12 8.83
N PHE A 23 14.48 8.26 10.12
CA PHE A 23 14.86 9.43 10.91
C PHE A 23 16.38 9.63 10.93
N ILE A 24 17.16 8.61 11.31
CA ILE A 24 18.63 8.67 11.37
C ILE A 24 19.22 9.05 10.00
N ARG A 25 18.68 8.49 8.91
CA ARG A 25 19.10 8.83 7.55
C ARG A 25 18.81 10.29 7.20
N ASN A 26 17.60 10.77 7.51
CA ASN A 26 17.20 12.15 7.25
C ASN A 26 18.04 13.14 8.05
N PHE A 27 18.27 12.86 9.33
CA PHE A 27 19.14 13.66 10.19
C PHE A 27 20.59 13.71 9.67
N THR A 28 21.15 12.55 9.29
CA THR A 28 22.50 12.49 8.70
C THR A 28 22.58 13.35 7.43
N TRP A 29 21.55 13.31 6.59
CA TRP A 29 21.51 14.09 5.36
C TRP A 29 21.38 15.60 5.63
N LEU A 30 20.55 15.99 6.61
CA LEU A 30 20.46 17.37 7.09
C LEU A 30 21.84 17.87 7.52
N CYS A 31 22.53 17.12 8.37
CA CYS A 31 23.83 17.54 8.89
C CYS A 31 24.88 17.70 7.79
N LYS A 32 24.92 16.76 6.82
CA LYS A 32 25.79 16.86 5.64
C LYS A 32 25.48 18.11 4.81
N ARG A 33 24.21 18.43 4.60
CA ARG A 33 23.79 19.62 3.85
C ARG A 33 24.21 20.92 4.53
N HIS A 34 24.20 20.95 5.86
CA HIS A 34 24.62 22.11 6.64
C HIS A 34 26.14 22.14 6.91
N ASN A 35 26.92 21.21 6.34
CA ASN A 35 28.35 21.05 6.60
C ASN A 35 28.69 20.95 8.10
N LEU A 36 27.78 20.35 8.88
CA LEU A 36 28.04 20.10 10.30
C LEU A 36 29.17 19.05 10.41
N PRO A 37 30.18 19.29 11.27
CA PRO A 37 31.19 18.28 11.53
C PRO A 37 30.56 17.06 12.21
N ILE A 38 31.01 15.86 11.81
CA ILE A 38 30.44 14.59 12.28
C ILE A 38 30.51 14.44 13.81
N ASP A 39 31.50 15.05 14.44
CA ASP A 39 31.70 15.02 15.90
C ASP A 39 30.55 15.67 16.68
N TYR A 40 29.73 16.50 16.02
CA TYR A 40 28.55 17.14 16.65
C TYR A 40 27.26 16.33 16.48
N TYR A 41 27.23 15.31 15.61
CA TYR A 41 25.98 14.64 15.23
C TYR A 41 25.27 14.00 16.42
N VAL A 42 26.03 13.41 17.35
CA VAL A 42 25.47 12.75 18.55
C VAL A 42 24.82 13.75 19.50
N GLN A 43 25.38 14.95 19.64
CA GLN A 43 24.77 15.99 20.49
C GLN A 43 23.57 16.64 19.78
N ASP A 44 23.72 16.91 18.48
CA ASP A 44 22.69 17.60 17.71
C ASP A 44 21.43 16.75 17.54
N VAL A 45 21.55 15.42 17.39
CA VAL A 45 20.40 14.54 17.18
C VAL A 45 19.45 14.52 18.37
N LEU A 46 19.96 14.74 19.60
CA LEU A 46 19.15 14.71 20.83
C LEU A 46 18.06 15.78 20.85
N ASN A 47 18.27 16.91 20.14
CA ASN A 47 17.28 17.98 20.02
C ASN A 47 16.01 17.57 19.23
N TYR A 48 16.07 16.46 18.51
CA TYR A 48 14.99 15.97 17.66
C TYR A 48 14.25 14.77 18.27
N ILE A 49 14.65 14.32 19.46
CA ILE A 49 14.12 13.11 20.10
C ILE A 49 12.90 13.45 20.97
N PRO A 50 11.76 12.75 20.79
CA PRO A 50 10.62 12.92 21.68
C PRO A 50 10.96 12.58 23.14
N ALA A 51 10.38 13.33 24.09
CA ALA A 51 10.64 13.18 25.51
C ALA A 51 10.61 11.74 26.06
N PRO A 52 9.66 10.84 25.67
CA PRO A 52 9.63 9.47 26.18
C PRO A 52 10.86 8.61 25.82
N HIS A 53 11.63 9.02 24.81
CA HIS A 53 12.80 8.30 24.32
C HIS A 53 14.12 8.98 24.71
N PHE A 54 14.06 10.21 25.21
CA PHE A 54 15.23 11.06 25.41
C PHE A 54 16.25 10.41 26.35
N GLU A 55 15.81 9.88 27.50
CA GLU A 55 16.71 9.26 28.49
C GLU A 55 17.51 8.08 27.91
N ILE A 56 16.88 7.27 27.06
CA ILE A 56 17.55 6.15 26.38
C ILE A 56 18.62 6.70 25.42
N TRP A 57 18.27 7.70 24.62
CA TRP A 57 19.19 8.29 23.64
C TRP A 57 20.35 9.03 24.32
N GLU A 58 20.10 9.77 25.39
CA GLU A 58 21.13 10.44 26.19
C GLU A 58 22.08 9.44 26.86
N SER A 59 21.55 8.33 27.39
CA SER A 59 22.40 7.26 27.93
C SER A 59 23.31 6.68 26.86
N VAL A 60 22.77 6.36 25.69
CA VAL A 60 23.56 5.81 24.57
C VAL A 60 24.58 6.83 24.04
N ALA A 61 24.26 8.12 24.04
CA ALA A 61 25.19 9.18 23.63
C ALA A 61 26.41 9.29 24.56
N ARG A 62 26.22 9.07 25.86
CA ARG A 62 27.32 9.04 26.85
C ARG A 62 28.26 7.86 26.64
N ASP A 63 27.70 6.68 26.37
CA ASP A 63 28.47 5.44 26.21
C ASP A 63 29.11 5.32 24.81
N HIS A 64 28.48 5.94 23.80
CA HIS A 64 28.88 5.86 22.39
C HIS A 64 28.89 7.27 21.75
N PRO A 65 29.93 8.08 22.00
CA PRO A 65 30.01 9.45 21.47
C PRO A 65 30.33 9.51 19.97
N ILE A 66 30.69 8.39 19.34
CA ILE A 66 30.99 8.30 17.90
C ILE A 66 29.71 7.95 17.15
N TRP A 67 29.34 8.77 16.15
CA TRP A 67 28.07 8.65 15.41
C TRP A 67 27.73 7.23 14.94
N ASP A 68 28.68 6.53 14.33
CA ASP A 68 28.42 5.19 13.79
C ASP A 68 28.13 4.16 14.88
N ASP A 69 28.81 4.24 16.02
CA ASP A 69 28.59 3.33 17.15
C ASP A 69 27.34 3.71 17.95
N PHE A 70 27.07 5.01 18.08
CA PHE A 70 25.81 5.54 18.58
C PHE A 70 24.62 4.97 17.81
N VAL A 71 24.64 5.11 16.48
CA VAL A 71 23.57 4.61 15.60
C VAL A 71 23.39 3.10 15.74
N LYS A 72 24.49 2.33 15.78
CA LYS A 72 24.41 0.86 16.00
C LYS A 72 23.73 0.52 17.32
N SER A 73 24.08 1.21 18.41
CA SER A 73 23.51 0.98 19.74
C SER A 73 22.04 1.39 19.79
N ILE A 74 21.67 2.56 19.25
CA ILE A 74 20.27 2.99 19.14
C ILE A 74 19.43 1.95 18.39
N LEU A 75 19.91 1.43 17.27
CA LEU A 75 19.18 0.44 16.48
C LEU A 75 18.99 -0.91 17.21
N ARG A 76 19.74 -1.19 18.28
CA ARG A 76 19.50 -2.36 19.15
C ARG A 76 18.36 -2.13 20.13
N TYR A 77 18.19 -0.90 20.64
CA TYR A 77 17.06 -0.53 21.50
C TYR A 77 15.73 -0.47 20.73
N TYR A 78 15.80 -0.18 19.43
CA TYR A 78 14.64 -0.08 18.55
C TYR A 78 14.76 -1.06 17.39
N PRO A 79 14.62 -2.37 17.65
CA PRO A 79 14.76 -3.38 16.62
C PRO A 79 13.70 -3.19 15.54
N GLN A 80 14.08 -3.44 14.29
CA GLN A 80 13.08 -3.52 13.21
C GLN A 80 12.02 -4.58 13.55
N PRO A 81 10.77 -4.38 13.12
CA PRO A 81 9.73 -5.41 13.21
C PRO A 81 10.27 -6.74 12.68
N SER A 82 9.92 -7.85 13.32
CA SER A 82 10.30 -9.16 12.81
C SER A 82 9.51 -9.50 11.54
N LEU A 83 9.95 -10.55 10.82
CA LEU A 83 9.15 -11.12 9.73
C LEU A 83 7.77 -11.58 10.23
N ALA A 84 7.68 -12.09 11.47
CA ALA A 84 6.43 -12.53 12.08
C ALA A 84 5.49 -11.33 12.31
N ASP A 85 6.00 -10.24 12.88
CA ASP A 85 5.21 -9.01 13.10
C ASP A 85 4.73 -8.43 11.78
N SER A 86 5.62 -8.34 10.78
CA SER A 86 5.29 -7.81 9.46
C SER A 86 4.24 -8.68 8.74
N SER A 87 4.37 -10.00 8.84
CA SER A 87 3.41 -10.95 8.27
C SER A 87 2.06 -10.88 8.99
N GLY A 88 2.07 -10.75 10.32
CA GLY A 88 0.87 -10.56 11.14
C GLY A 88 0.13 -9.28 10.78
N ASN A 89 0.84 -8.17 10.61
CA ASN A 89 0.26 -6.90 10.18
C ASN A 89 -0.39 -6.97 8.80
N LEU A 90 0.26 -7.64 7.83
CA LEU A 90 -0.33 -7.86 6.51
C LEU A 90 -1.58 -8.75 6.61
N GLY A 91 -1.53 -9.82 7.40
CA GLY A 91 -2.68 -10.70 7.64
C GLY A 91 -3.86 -9.94 8.25
N ALA A 92 -3.63 -9.15 9.29
CA ALA A 92 -4.65 -8.33 9.93
C ALA A 92 -5.27 -7.30 8.96
N LEU A 93 -4.45 -6.69 8.10
CA LEU A 93 -4.94 -5.79 7.05
C LEU A 93 -5.88 -6.52 6.09
N ILE A 94 -5.47 -7.68 5.57
CA ILE A 94 -6.27 -8.51 4.65
C ILE A 94 -7.59 -8.91 5.32
N SER A 95 -7.54 -9.44 6.55
CA SER A 95 -8.73 -9.83 7.31
C SER A 95 -9.71 -8.67 7.48
N ARG A 96 -9.24 -7.48 7.84
CA ARG A 96 -10.09 -6.30 8.03
C ARG A 96 -10.88 -5.93 6.76
N PHE A 97 -10.23 -6.00 5.60
CA PHE A 97 -10.87 -5.69 4.32
C PHE A 97 -11.77 -6.83 3.82
N ASN A 98 -11.41 -8.08 4.11
CA ASN A 98 -12.26 -9.24 3.83
C ASN A 98 -13.56 -9.24 4.67
N GLU A 99 -13.47 -8.85 5.94
CA GLU A 99 -14.63 -8.70 6.85
C GLU A 99 -15.56 -7.55 6.44
N HIS A 100 -15.03 -6.55 5.72
CA HIS A 100 -15.77 -5.39 5.25
C HIS A 100 -15.60 -5.22 3.73
N PRO A 101 -16.19 -6.11 2.89
CA PRO A 101 -15.99 -6.11 1.44
C PRO A 101 -16.32 -4.76 0.79
N SER A 102 -17.28 -4.02 1.34
CA SER A 102 -17.66 -2.67 0.89
C SER A 102 -16.49 -1.67 0.86
N HIS A 103 -15.40 -1.91 1.60
CA HIS A 103 -14.20 -1.07 1.57
C HIS A 103 -13.34 -1.25 0.31
N THR A 104 -13.75 -2.07 -0.67
CA THR A 104 -13.02 -2.20 -1.93
C THR A 104 -13.89 -2.03 -3.17
N ILE A 105 -15.18 -1.69 -3.02
CA ILE A 105 -16.12 -1.58 -4.15
C ILE A 105 -16.06 -0.23 -4.86
N GLN A 106 -15.52 0.78 -4.17
CA GLN A 106 -15.28 2.11 -4.74
C GLN A 106 -13.81 2.25 -5.11
N ARG A 107 -13.55 2.91 -6.23
CA ARG A 107 -12.20 3.12 -6.78
C ARG A 107 -11.24 3.69 -5.73
N ASP A 108 -11.62 4.75 -5.04
CA ASP A 108 -10.75 5.41 -4.06
C ASP A 108 -10.41 4.50 -2.87
N ASN A 109 -11.39 3.73 -2.40
CA ASN A 109 -11.18 2.79 -1.30
C ASN A 109 -10.31 1.60 -1.72
N PHE A 110 -10.45 1.12 -2.95
CA PHE A 110 -9.56 0.11 -3.53
C PHE A 110 -8.12 0.61 -3.63
N PHE A 111 -7.90 1.83 -4.13
CA PHE A 111 -6.54 2.40 -4.19
C PHE A 111 -5.99 2.72 -2.79
N SER A 112 -6.87 3.03 -1.82
CA SER A 112 -6.49 3.12 -0.42
C SER A 112 -6.02 1.78 0.14
N TYR A 113 -6.76 0.69 -0.15
CA TYR A 113 -6.35 -0.67 0.21
C TYR A 113 -5.02 -1.06 -0.44
N LEU A 114 -4.88 -0.83 -1.75
CA LEU A 114 -3.65 -1.09 -2.50
C LEU A 114 -2.45 -0.42 -1.85
N ARG A 115 -2.54 0.87 -1.50
CA ARG A 115 -1.44 1.57 -0.82
C ARG A 115 -1.09 0.94 0.52
N GLN A 116 -2.09 0.66 1.36
CA GLN A 116 -1.88 0.03 2.66
C GLN A 116 -1.23 -1.36 2.53
N PHE A 117 -1.70 -2.15 1.55
CA PHE A 117 -1.14 -3.45 1.24
C PHE A 117 0.31 -3.36 0.78
N THR A 118 0.63 -2.43 -0.13
CA THR A 118 2.01 -2.20 -0.60
C THR A 118 2.95 -1.82 0.54
N PHE A 119 2.51 -0.98 1.48
CA PHE A 119 3.31 -0.63 2.65
C PHE A 119 3.58 -1.83 3.56
N ALA A 120 2.53 -2.61 3.90
CA ALA A 120 2.67 -3.80 4.74
C ALA A 120 3.54 -4.88 4.06
N LEU A 121 3.37 -5.08 2.76
CA LEU A 121 4.18 -6.00 1.97
C LEU A 121 5.66 -5.57 1.93
N SER A 122 5.92 -4.27 1.76
CA SER A 122 7.28 -3.73 1.74
C SER A 122 8.03 -3.98 3.06
N ALA A 123 7.33 -4.02 4.19
CA ALA A 123 7.92 -4.42 5.48
C ALA A 123 8.37 -5.89 5.46
N ILE A 124 7.57 -6.79 4.90
CA ILE A 124 7.95 -8.21 4.71
C ILE A 124 9.15 -8.32 3.76
N GLU A 125 9.18 -7.51 2.70
CA GLU A 125 10.25 -7.53 1.71
C GLU A 125 11.62 -7.04 2.24
N GLN A 126 11.67 -6.46 3.43
CA GLN A 126 12.93 -6.20 4.14
C GLN A 126 13.57 -7.49 4.68
N HIS A 127 12.79 -8.56 4.86
CA HIS A 127 13.26 -9.82 5.43
C HIS A 127 13.35 -10.95 4.39
N ARG A 128 12.49 -10.96 3.38
CA ARG A 128 12.51 -11.95 2.30
C ARG A 128 11.93 -11.42 1.00
N THR A 129 12.38 -11.93 -0.13
CA THR A 129 11.70 -11.71 -1.40
C THR A 129 10.34 -12.40 -1.40
N VAL A 130 9.28 -11.68 -1.81
CA VAL A 130 7.94 -12.25 -1.97
C VAL A 130 7.66 -12.49 -3.46
N PRO A 131 7.34 -13.72 -3.89
CA PRO A 131 7.02 -14.01 -5.29
C PRO A 131 5.82 -13.23 -5.80
N LYS A 132 5.84 -12.84 -7.09
CA LYS A 132 4.75 -12.09 -7.74
C LYS A 132 3.37 -12.74 -7.55
N SER A 133 3.28 -14.06 -7.73
CA SER A 133 2.04 -14.83 -7.53
C SER A 133 1.52 -14.75 -6.10
N GLU A 134 2.42 -14.79 -5.10
CA GLU A 134 2.05 -14.65 -3.69
C GLU A 134 1.49 -13.24 -3.42
N LYS A 135 2.11 -12.19 -3.99
CA LYS A 135 1.63 -10.81 -3.86
C LYS A 135 0.19 -10.66 -4.39
N VAL A 136 -0.07 -11.16 -5.60
CA VAL A 136 -1.39 -11.10 -6.24
C VAL A 136 -2.42 -11.90 -5.43
N SER A 137 -2.08 -13.15 -5.06
CA SER A 137 -2.98 -14.01 -4.27
C SER A 137 -3.39 -13.35 -2.95
N LYS A 138 -2.41 -12.87 -2.17
CA LYS A 138 -2.68 -12.19 -0.89
C LYS A 138 -3.47 -10.90 -1.06
N PHE A 139 -3.19 -10.13 -2.12
CA PHE A 139 -3.95 -8.91 -2.39
C PHE A 139 -5.44 -9.23 -2.62
N PHE A 140 -5.72 -10.28 -3.40
CA PHE A 140 -7.08 -10.72 -3.74
C PHE A 140 -7.87 -11.28 -2.56
N GLU A 141 -7.20 -11.79 -1.53
CA GLU A 141 -7.86 -12.23 -0.29
C GLU A 141 -8.58 -11.09 0.44
N GLY A 142 -8.13 -9.83 0.27
CA GLY A 142 -8.77 -8.67 0.88
C GLY A 142 -9.75 -7.93 -0.03
N LEU A 143 -9.99 -8.41 -1.25
CA LEU A 143 -10.95 -7.77 -2.17
C LEU A 143 -12.37 -8.28 -1.94
N ALA A 144 -13.34 -7.40 -2.20
CA ALA A 144 -14.73 -7.83 -2.36
C ALA A 144 -14.80 -8.91 -3.44
N PRO A 145 -15.53 -10.02 -3.20
CA PRO A 145 -15.58 -11.13 -4.14
C PRO A 145 -16.01 -10.73 -5.56
N ILE A 146 -16.92 -9.76 -5.69
CA ILE A 146 -17.34 -9.23 -6.98
C ILE A 146 -16.23 -8.46 -7.71
N ILE A 147 -15.45 -7.65 -6.99
CA ILE A 147 -14.32 -6.90 -7.56
C ILE A 147 -13.21 -7.87 -7.98
N ARG A 148 -12.92 -8.87 -7.13
CA ARG A 148 -12.00 -9.96 -7.45
C ARG A 148 -12.43 -10.67 -8.72
N GLY A 149 -13.69 -11.09 -8.82
CA GLY A 149 -14.21 -11.79 -10.00
C GLY A 149 -14.06 -10.99 -11.31
N LEU A 150 -14.19 -9.66 -11.25
CA LEU A 150 -13.98 -8.78 -12.42
C LEU A 150 -12.51 -8.64 -12.80
N ILE A 151 -11.63 -8.42 -11.81
CA ILE A 151 -10.19 -8.29 -12.03
C ILE A 151 -9.58 -9.64 -12.49
N ASP A 152 -10.07 -10.77 -11.95
CA ASP A 152 -9.64 -12.12 -12.32
C ASP A 152 -9.81 -12.40 -13.82
N LYS A 153 -10.76 -11.74 -14.51
CA LYS A 153 -10.92 -11.89 -15.98
C LYS A 153 -9.72 -11.38 -16.76
N HIS A 154 -8.92 -10.48 -16.19
CA HIS A 154 -7.67 -10.01 -16.79
C HIS A 154 -6.48 -10.94 -16.55
N ASN A 155 -6.64 -11.95 -15.67
CA ASN A 155 -5.61 -12.93 -15.30
C ASN A 155 -4.24 -12.32 -14.92
N PRO A 156 -4.20 -11.32 -14.01
CA PRO A 156 -2.98 -10.57 -13.73
C PRO A 156 -1.89 -11.46 -13.10
N LYS A 157 -0.66 -11.26 -13.54
CA LYS A 157 0.53 -12.02 -13.08
C LYS A 157 1.33 -11.28 -12.03
N ASP A 158 1.13 -9.98 -11.90
CA ASP A 158 1.73 -9.16 -10.85
C ASP A 158 0.86 -7.95 -10.47
N MET A 159 1.32 -7.19 -9.47
CA MET A 159 0.58 -6.04 -8.95
C MET A 159 0.43 -4.90 -9.95
N ASN A 160 1.31 -4.77 -10.95
CA ASN A 160 1.16 -3.74 -11.99
C ASN A 160 0.00 -4.11 -12.92
N GLU A 161 -0.12 -5.40 -13.26
CA GLU A 161 -1.26 -5.90 -14.03
C GLU A 161 -2.58 -5.79 -13.24
N VAL A 162 -2.57 -5.99 -11.91
CA VAL A 162 -3.75 -5.73 -11.05
C VAL A 162 -4.16 -4.25 -11.14
N ILE A 163 -3.21 -3.32 -11.04
CA ILE A 163 -3.48 -1.88 -11.17
C ILE A 163 -4.06 -1.57 -12.56
N ALA A 164 -3.44 -2.10 -13.62
CA ALA A 164 -3.90 -1.89 -14.98
C ALA A 164 -5.31 -2.44 -15.23
N ALA A 165 -5.62 -3.61 -14.67
CA ALA A 165 -6.95 -4.24 -14.76
C ALA A 165 -8.01 -3.48 -13.93
N SER A 166 -7.62 -2.85 -12.83
CA SER A 166 -8.58 -2.19 -11.93
C SER A 166 -9.30 -0.99 -12.55
N ASN A 167 -8.59 -0.17 -13.36
CA ASN A 167 -9.19 1.02 -13.98
C ASN A 167 -10.40 0.69 -14.88
N PRO A 168 -10.28 -0.17 -15.92
CA PRO A 168 -11.42 -0.51 -16.76
C PRO A 168 -12.53 -1.26 -16.02
N VAL A 169 -12.21 -1.96 -14.92
CA VAL A 169 -13.23 -2.55 -14.05
C VAL A 169 -14.08 -1.46 -13.38
N TYR A 170 -13.46 -0.43 -12.79
CA TYR A 170 -14.21 0.66 -12.17
C TYR A 170 -14.96 1.51 -13.19
N ASP A 171 -14.42 1.71 -14.39
CA ASP A 171 -15.13 2.39 -15.47
C ASP A 171 -16.39 1.61 -15.87
N TYR A 172 -16.29 0.28 -16.02
CA TYR A 172 -17.45 -0.58 -16.27
C TYR A 172 -18.49 -0.50 -15.15
N LEU A 173 -18.07 -0.52 -13.89
CA LEU A 173 -18.99 -0.37 -12.75
C LEU A 173 -19.69 1.00 -12.73
N GLY A 174 -19.06 2.04 -13.26
CA GLY A 174 -19.66 3.37 -13.42
C GLY A 174 -20.76 3.46 -14.48
N LEU A 175 -20.87 2.45 -15.36
CA LEU A 175 -21.85 2.40 -16.45
C LEU A 175 -23.08 1.54 -16.12
N LEU A 176 -23.14 0.95 -14.94
CA LEU A 176 -24.27 0.09 -14.56
C LEU A 176 -25.57 0.90 -14.43
N ASP A 177 -26.65 0.37 -15.01
CA ASP A 177 -27.99 0.90 -14.80
C ASP A 177 -28.48 0.66 -13.35
N SER A 178 -29.55 1.33 -12.94
CA SER A 178 -30.05 1.26 -11.57
C SER A 178 -30.41 -0.15 -11.07
N GLN A 179 -30.91 -1.02 -11.95
CA GLN A 179 -31.27 -2.39 -11.58
C GLN A 179 -30.00 -3.22 -11.39
N THR A 180 -29.02 -3.06 -12.28
CA THR A 180 -27.73 -3.75 -12.20
C THR A 180 -26.89 -3.23 -11.02
N THR A 181 -26.94 -1.93 -10.69
CA THR A 181 -26.31 -1.36 -9.49
C THR A 181 -26.90 -1.97 -8.21
N ARG A 182 -28.22 -2.20 -8.16
CA ARG A 182 -28.85 -2.85 -7.01
C ARG A 182 -28.37 -4.30 -6.85
N LEU A 183 -28.26 -5.03 -7.95
CA LEU A 183 -27.71 -6.39 -7.96
C LEU A 183 -26.23 -6.38 -7.51
N PHE A 184 -25.43 -5.43 -8.00
CA PHE A 184 -24.04 -5.26 -7.57
C PHE A 184 -23.93 -5.16 -6.06
N GLY A 185 -24.75 -4.31 -5.43
CA GLY A 185 -24.78 -4.14 -3.97
C GLY A 185 -25.07 -5.43 -3.20
N GLN A 186 -25.87 -6.34 -3.75
CA GLN A 186 -26.11 -7.67 -3.16
C GLN A 186 -24.88 -8.58 -3.30
N LEU A 187 -24.23 -8.56 -4.46
CA LEU A 187 -23.07 -9.40 -4.77
C LEU A 187 -21.84 -9.05 -3.94
N VAL A 188 -21.73 -7.82 -3.41
CA VAL A 188 -20.62 -7.39 -2.53
C VAL A 188 -20.37 -8.36 -1.37
N TYR A 189 -21.42 -8.98 -0.83
CA TYR A 189 -21.35 -9.85 0.36
C TYR A 189 -21.47 -11.34 0.04
N LEU A 190 -21.62 -11.70 -1.24
CA LEU A 190 -21.69 -13.10 -1.65
C LEU A 190 -20.31 -13.67 -1.92
N ASN A 191 -20.20 -15.00 -1.93
CA ASN A 191 -18.93 -15.66 -2.22
C ASN A 191 -18.49 -15.45 -3.68
N LEU A 192 -17.22 -15.74 -3.95
CA LEU A 192 -16.60 -15.54 -5.26
C LEU A 192 -17.31 -16.33 -6.38
N GLU A 193 -17.74 -17.55 -6.10
CA GLU A 193 -18.41 -18.41 -7.07
C GLU A 193 -19.76 -17.81 -7.54
N ALA A 194 -20.57 -17.33 -6.60
CA ALA A 194 -21.81 -16.64 -6.90
C ALA A 194 -21.56 -15.35 -7.71
N CYS A 195 -20.52 -14.60 -7.35
CA CYS A 195 -20.10 -13.42 -8.09
C CYS A 195 -19.69 -13.75 -9.53
N GLN A 196 -18.87 -14.78 -9.72
CA GLN A 196 -18.40 -15.21 -11.04
C GLN A 196 -19.55 -15.64 -11.96
N ARG A 197 -20.63 -16.22 -11.42
CA ARG A 197 -21.83 -16.60 -12.19
C ARG A 197 -22.77 -15.43 -12.47
N SER A 198 -22.54 -14.27 -11.86
CA SER A 198 -23.44 -13.12 -12.02
C SER A 198 -23.39 -12.52 -13.43
N VAL A 199 -24.51 -11.93 -13.86
CA VAL A 199 -24.61 -11.21 -15.14
C VAL A 199 -23.60 -10.05 -15.24
N ILE A 200 -23.18 -9.48 -14.10
CA ILE A 200 -22.19 -8.39 -14.05
C ILE A 200 -20.81 -8.91 -14.45
N VAL A 201 -20.35 -10.01 -13.85
CA VAL A 201 -19.04 -10.59 -14.18
C VAL A 201 -19.05 -11.23 -15.57
N GLN A 202 -20.15 -11.89 -15.95
CA GLN A 202 -20.27 -12.51 -17.27
C GLN A 202 -20.35 -11.46 -18.38
N GLY A 203 -21.08 -10.36 -18.17
CA GLY A 203 -21.22 -9.26 -19.12
C GLY A 203 -19.97 -8.39 -19.28
N TYR A 204 -19.05 -8.40 -18.31
CA TYR A 204 -17.80 -7.67 -18.41
C TYR A 204 -16.80 -8.37 -19.34
N ASN A 205 -16.41 -7.76 -20.46
CA ASN A 205 -15.36 -8.31 -21.32
C ASN A 205 -14.10 -7.42 -21.29
N PRO A 206 -12.97 -7.92 -20.76
CA PRO A 206 -11.71 -7.19 -20.82
C PRO A 206 -11.35 -6.89 -22.28
N LEU A 207 -11.11 -5.63 -22.61
CA LEU A 207 -10.47 -5.30 -23.88
C LEU A 207 -9.06 -5.91 -23.86
N SER A 208 -8.77 -6.76 -24.85
CA SER A 208 -7.43 -7.33 -25.04
C SER A 208 -6.40 -6.20 -25.06
N SER A 209 -5.24 -6.44 -24.42
CA SER A 209 -4.09 -5.52 -24.40
C SER A 209 -3.57 -5.12 -25.79
N ALA A 210 -4.07 -5.74 -26.86
CA ALA A 210 -3.73 -5.44 -28.25
C ALA A 210 -4.32 -4.12 -28.79
N ASN A 211 -5.36 -3.54 -28.18
CA ASN A 211 -6.08 -2.37 -28.72
C ASN A 211 -6.17 -1.21 -27.72
N ARG A 212 -5.03 -0.68 -27.25
CA ARG A 212 -5.02 0.46 -26.32
C ARG A 212 -5.33 1.83 -26.95
N ASP A 213 -5.48 1.92 -28.28
CA ASP A 213 -5.58 3.21 -28.98
C ASP A 213 -6.94 3.50 -29.66
N GLU A 214 -8.00 2.70 -29.45
CA GLU A 214 -9.32 3.05 -30.00
C GLU A 214 -10.47 2.90 -28.97
N PRO A 215 -11.37 3.90 -28.86
CA PRO A 215 -12.55 3.82 -28.02
C PRO A 215 -13.62 2.94 -28.68
N GLY A 216 -13.50 1.62 -28.50
CA GLY A 216 -14.46 0.64 -29.00
C GLY A 216 -15.62 0.40 -28.04
N LEU A 217 -16.59 1.32 -28.00
CA LEU A 217 -17.92 1.08 -27.44
C LEU A 217 -18.62 0.00 -28.28
N THR A 218 -18.79 -1.21 -27.73
CA THR A 218 -19.82 -2.13 -28.23
C THR A 218 -21.03 -2.07 -27.32
N VAL A 219 -21.99 -1.26 -27.75
CA VAL A 219 -23.37 -1.25 -27.25
C VAL A 219 -23.97 -2.64 -27.50
N VAL A 220 -24.32 -3.35 -26.43
CA VAL A 220 -25.13 -4.57 -26.54
C VAL A 220 -26.57 -4.13 -26.81
N SER A 221 -27.03 -4.39 -28.03
CA SER A 221 -28.44 -4.24 -28.42
C SER A 221 -29.27 -5.33 -27.71
N HIS A 222 -30.23 -4.92 -26.90
CA HIS A 222 -31.28 -5.80 -26.40
C HIS A 222 -32.23 -6.15 -27.54
N GLY A 223 -32.13 -7.36 -28.07
CA GLY A 223 -33.16 -7.95 -28.91
C GLY A 223 -34.39 -8.25 -28.06
N GLN A 224 -35.42 -7.41 -28.19
CA GLN A 224 -36.78 -7.71 -27.79
C GLN A 224 -37.28 -8.95 -28.54
N THR A 225 -37.69 -9.96 -27.79
CA THR A 225 -38.69 -10.93 -28.24
C THR A 225 -40.05 -10.27 -28.13
N ASP A 226 -40.74 -10.06 -29.24
CA ASP A 226 -42.19 -9.96 -29.26
C ASP A 226 -42.73 -10.83 -30.41
N THR A 227 -43.72 -11.62 -30.01
CA THR A 227 -44.61 -12.54 -30.75
C THR A 227 -45.18 -11.99 -32.05
#